data_AF-A0A0F9JFF9-F1
#
_entry.id   AF-A0A0F9JFF9-F1
#
_cell.length_a   1.000
_cell.length_b   1.000
_cell.length_c   1.000
_cell.angle_alpha   90.00
_cell.angle_beta   90.00
_cell.angle_gamma   90.00
#
_symmetry.space_group_name_H-M   'P 1'
#
loop_
_entity.id
_entity.type
_entity.pdbx_description
1 polymer ?
#
loop_
_entity_poly.entity_id
_entity_poly.type
_entity_poly.pdbx_seq_one_letter_code
_entity_poly.pdbx_strand_id
1 'polypeptide(L)' 'MISSEMVANEFVMAREKFKEQGLEVTDIRYINEEFIFLVEKKS' A
#
# COMPACT_ATOMS: atom_id res chain seq x y z
N MET A 1 10.38 -13.48 12.05
CA MET A 1 8.96 -13.64 11.69
C MET A 1 8.33 -12.26 11.81
N ILE A 2 7.97 -11.63 10.69
CA ILE A 2 7.28 -10.34 10.69
C ILE A 2 5.86 -10.60 11.20
N SER A 3 5.38 -9.86 12.20
CA SER A 3 4.03 -10.04 12.72
C SER A 3 3.01 -9.49 11.74
N SER A 4 1.81 -10.08 11.71
CA SER A 4 0.70 -9.59 10.88
C SER A 4 0.32 -8.14 11.19
N GLU A 5 0.56 -7.68 12.43
CA GLU A 5 0.37 -6.29 12.85
C GLU A 5 1.38 -5.34 12.19
N MET A 6 2.64 -5.74 12.05
CA MET A 6 3.67 -4.93 11.42
C MET A 6 3.40 -4.74 9.93
N VAL A 7 2.96 -5.80 9.24
CA VAL A 7 2.50 -5.73 7.84
C VAL A 7 1.28 -4.81 7.70
N ALA A 8 0.31 -4.92 8.60
CA ALA A 8 -0.88 -4.06 8.58
C ALA A 8 -0.52 -2.58 8.77
N ASN A 9 0.45 -2.27 9.65
CA ASN A 9 0.92 -0.91 9.88
C ASN A 9 1.63 -0.34 8.64
N GLU A 10 2.52 -1.10 8.00
CA GLU A 10 3.21 -0.67 6.77
C GLU A 10 2.22 -0.40 5.64
N PHE A 11 1.20 -1.24 5.51
CA PHE A 11 0.11 -1.06 4.55
C PHE A 11 -0.66 0.24 4.76
N VAL A 12 -1.07 0.53 6.01
CA VAL A 12 -1.80 1.76 6.34
C VAL A 12 -0.96 2.99 6.05
N MET A 13 0.33 2.97 6.40
CA MET A 13 1.25 4.07 6.12
C MET A 13 1.43 4.32 4.62
N ALA A 14 1.58 3.26 3.81
CA ALA A 14 1.70 3.39 2.35
C ALA A 14 0.45 4.03 1.75
N ARG A 15 -0.74 3.58 2.17
CA ARG A 15 -2.02 4.10 1.69
C ARG A 15 -2.20 5.59 2.02
N GLU A 16 -1.90 6.02 3.24
CA GLU A 16 -2.02 7.44 3.61
C GLU A 16 -1.05 8.32 2.81
N LYS A 17 0.19 7.87 2.58
CA LYS A 17 1.15 8.60 1.73
C LYS A 17 0.68 8.74 0.28
N PHE A 18 0.04 7.73 -0.30
CA PHE A 18 -0.53 7.83 -1.65
C PHE A 18 -1.68 8.84 -1.68
N LYS A 19 -2.55 8.82 -0.67
CA LYS A 19 -3.67 9.76 -0.55
C LYS A 19 -3.21 11.21 -0.42
N GLU A 20 -2.15 11.49 0.36
CA GLU A 20 -1.53 12.82 0.46
C GLU A 20 -1.03 13.35 -0.91
N GLN A 21 -0.69 12.44 -1.83
CA GLN A 21 -0.27 12.76 -3.20
C GLN A 21 -1.43 12.80 -4.21
N GLY A 22 -2.68 12.66 -3.75
CA GLY A 22 -3.86 12.59 -4.62
C GLY A 22 -3.96 11.29 -5.43
N LEU A 23 -3.30 10.23 -4.96
CA LEU A 23 -3.32 8.91 -5.58
C LEU A 23 -4.28 7.99 -4.81
N GLU A 24 -5.02 7.17 -5.54
CA GLU A 24 -5.88 6.12 -5.00
C GLU A 24 -5.29 4.75 -5.34
N VAL A 25 -5.21 3.86 -4.35
CA VAL A 25 -4.80 2.47 -4.56
C VAL A 25 -5.95 1.70 -5.21
N THR A 26 -5.70 1.07 -6.37
CA THR A 26 -6.71 0.36 -7.16
C THR A 26 -6.52 -1.16 -7.17
N ASP A 27 -5.28 -1.65 -7.02
CA ASP A 27 -4.97 -3.08 -6.91
C ASP A 27 -3.74 -3.29 -6.02
N ILE A 28 -3.63 -4.47 -5.41
CA ILE A 28 -2.56 -4.82 -4.47
C ILE A 28 -2.16 -6.27 -4.71
N ARG A 29 -0.86 -6.50 -4.90
CA ARG A 29 -0.31 -7.83 -5.12
C ARG A 29 0.81 -8.13 -4.14
N TYR A 30 0.91 -9.38 -3.74
CA TYR A 30 2.00 -9.88 -2.90
C TYR A 30 2.84 -10.86 -3.72
N ILE A 31 4.09 -10.51 -4.00
CA ILE A 31 5.00 -11.28 -4.86
C ILE A 31 6.37 -11.29 -4.19
N ASN A 32 6.97 -12.46 -4.00
CA ASN A 32 8.33 -12.62 -3.45
C ASN A 32 8.57 -11.84 -2.15
N GLU A 33 7.64 -11.92 -1.19
CA GLU A 33 7.71 -11.20 0.08
C GLU A 33 7.54 -9.67 0.00
N GLU A 34 7.22 -9.12 -1.17
CA GLU A 34 6.99 -7.69 -1.40
C GLU A 34 5.51 -7.39 -1.70
N PHE A 35 5.04 -6.22 -1.22
CA PHE A 35 3.75 -5.65 -1.61
C PHE A 35 3.93 -4.69 -2.78
N ILE A 36 3.22 -4.96 -3.87
CA ILE A 36 3.13 -4.09 -5.04
C ILE A 36 1.76 -3.40 -5.02
N PHE A 37 1.78 -2.07 -5.02
CA PHE A 37 0.59 -1.22 -5.05
C PHE A 37 0.39 -0.66 -6.45
N LEU A 38 -0.77 -0.90 -7.05
CA LEU A 38 -1.21 -0.17 -8.23
C LEU A 38 -1.98 1.06 -7.77
N VAL A 39 -1.59 2.23 -8.29
CA VAL A 39 -2.18 3.51 -7.89
C VAL A 39 -2.59 4.32 -9.11
N GLU A 40 -3.71 5.03 -9.00
CA GLU A 40 -4.22 5.93 -10.01
C GLU A 40 -4.33 7.35 -9.46
N LYS A 41 -4.06 8.35 -10.31
CA LYS A 41 -4.27 9.75 -9.94
C LYS A 41 -5.74 10.09 -10.11
N LYS A 42 -6.41 10.50 -9.03
CA LYS A 42 -7.77 11.06 -9.15
C LYS A 42 -7.67 12.36 -9.96
N SER A 43 -8.39 12.39 -11.08
CA SER A 43 -8.55 13.59 -11.92
C SER A 43 -9.50 14.58 -11.27
#